data_AF-A0A8C0XE51-F1
#
_entry.id   AF-A0A8C0XE51-F1
#
_cell.length_a   1.000
_cell.length_b   1.000
_cell.length_c   1.000
_cell.angle_alpha   90.00
_cell.angle_beta   90.00
_cell.angle_gamma   90.00
#
_symmetry.space_group_name_H-M   'P 1'
#
loop_
_entity.id
_entity.type
_entity.pdbx_description
1 polymer ?
#
loop_
_entity_poly.entity_id
_entity_poly.type
_entity_poly.pdbx_seq_one_letter_code
_entity_poly.pdbx_strand_id
1 'polypeptide(L)'
;MGAASSSVVARLGLPVPRFLAQPRPAWLGVAALGLAAVALGTVAWRHARPRRRRRLQQVGTVAQLWIYPVKSCKGVQVNAAECTAMGLRSGHLRDRYCAM
;
A
#
# COMPACT_ATOMS: atom_id res chain seq x y z
N MET A 1 -4.70 -29.79 -72.79
CA MET A 1 -4.58 -28.31 -72.86
C MET A 1 -5.31 -27.73 -71.65
N GLY A 2 -4.78 -26.84 -70.82
CA GLY A 2 -3.50 -26.17 -70.79
C GLY A 2 -3.12 -25.81 -69.34
N ALA A 3 -1.84 -25.93 -69.03
CA ALA A 3 -1.23 -25.37 -67.84
C ALA A 3 -0.71 -23.97 -68.19
N ALA A 4 -1.11 -22.96 -67.44
CA ALA A 4 -0.47 -21.65 -67.41
C ALA A 4 -0.48 -21.22 -65.94
N SER A 5 0.55 -21.56 -65.18
CA SER A 5 1.72 -20.68 -64.95
C SER A 5 1.32 -19.22 -64.77
N SER A 6 1.43 -18.73 -63.52
CA SER A 6 2.08 -17.43 -63.28
C SER A 6 2.43 -17.27 -61.81
N SER A 7 3.55 -17.91 -61.50
CA SER A 7 4.52 -17.61 -60.47
C SER A 7 5.02 -16.15 -60.57
N VAL A 8 4.22 -15.20 -60.09
CA VAL A 8 4.63 -13.77 -59.99
C VAL A 8 4.95 -13.34 -58.55
N VAL A 9 4.63 -14.15 -57.53
CA VAL A 9 4.90 -13.78 -56.12
C VAL A 9 6.33 -14.12 -55.67
N ALA A 10 7.12 -14.84 -56.48
CA ALA A 10 8.46 -15.30 -56.10
C ALA A 10 9.59 -14.26 -56.27
N ARG A 11 9.31 -13.02 -56.70
CA ARG A 11 10.36 -12.02 -57.02
C ARG A 11 10.42 -10.78 -56.13
N LEU A 12 9.69 -10.73 -55.01
CA LEU A 12 9.94 -9.75 -53.96
C LEU A 12 10.68 -10.46 -52.82
N GLY A 13 12.01 -10.35 -52.82
CA GLY A 13 12.92 -10.80 -51.77
C GLY A 13 12.76 -10.04 -50.45
N LEU A 14 11.52 -9.95 -49.95
CA LEU A 14 11.22 -9.48 -48.62
C LEU A 14 11.39 -10.66 -47.67
N PRO A 15 12.23 -10.57 -46.63
CA PRO A 15 12.25 -11.55 -45.56
C PRO A 15 10.91 -11.44 -44.84
N VAL A 16 9.93 -12.26 -45.24
CA VAL A 16 8.73 -12.51 -44.45
C VAL A 16 9.22 -12.99 -43.09
N PRO A 17 8.96 -12.27 -41.98
CA PRO A 17 9.36 -12.75 -40.67
C PRO A 17 8.61 -14.05 -40.44
N ARG A 18 9.33 -15.18 -40.51
CA ARG A 18 8.84 -16.52 -40.13
C ARG A 18 8.56 -16.64 -38.62
N PHE A 19 8.40 -15.52 -37.92
CA PHE A 19 8.14 -15.45 -36.48
C PHE A 19 6.67 -15.70 -36.10
N LEU A 20 5.78 -15.92 -37.06
CA LEU A 20 4.40 -16.37 -36.81
C LEU A 20 4.24 -17.89 -36.96
N ALA A 21 5.33 -18.65 -36.95
CA ALA A 21 5.30 -20.11 -36.93
C ALA A 21 5.35 -20.65 -35.50
N GLN A 22 4.36 -20.35 -34.66
CA GLN A 22 3.94 -21.23 -33.55
C GLN A 22 2.48 -20.89 -33.20
N PRO A 23 1.55 -21.87 -33.18
CA PRO A 23 0.27 -21.71 -32.52
C PRO A 23 0.54 -21.76 -31.02
N ARG A 24 1.15 -20.70 -30.50
CA ARG A 24 1.17 -20.50 -29.05
C ARG A 24 -0.28 -20.35 -28.63
N PRO A 25 -0.68 -20.98 -27.53
CA PRO A 25 -2.09 -21.12 -27.25
C PRO A 25 -2.66 -19.72 -27.01
N ALA A 26 -3.42 -19.19 -27.97
CA ALA A 26 -3.91 -17.82 -27.94
C ALA A 26 -4.72 -17.53 -26.67
N TRP A 27 -5.32 -18.58 -26.10
CA TRP A 27 -5.98 -18.58 -24.80
C TRP A 27 -5.07 -18.20 -23.63
N LEU A 28 -3.78 -18.54 -23.65
CA LEU A 28 -2.81 -18.09 -22.64
C LEU A 28 -2.56 -16.59 -22.71
N GLY A 29 -2.50 -16.02 -23.92
CA GLY A 29 -2.37 -14.57 -24.11
C GLY A 29 -3.60 -13.82 -23.61
N VAL A 30 -4.79 -14.33 -23.94
CA VAL A 30 -6.06 -13.78 -23.46
C VAL A 30 -6.19 -13.90 -21.94
N ALA A 31 -5.81 -15.03 -21.35
CA ALA A 31 -5.81 -15.23 -19.91
C ALA A 31 -4.84 -14.29 -19.18
N ALA A 32 -3.62 -14.10 -19.71
CA ALA A 32 -2.64 -13.18 -19.15
C ALA A 32 -3.13 -11.73 -19.19
N LEU A 33 -3.74 -11.30 -20.28
CA LEU A 33 -4.34 -9.97 -20.41
C LEU A 33 -5.51 -9.77 -19.44
N GLY A 34 -6.37 -10.78 -19.29
CA GLY A 34 -7.49 -10.74 -18.33
C GLY A 34 -7.01 -10.60 -16.89
N LEU A 35 -6.00 -11.38 -16.49
CA LEU A 35 -5.39 -11.29 -15.15
C LEU A 35 -4.72 -9.93 -14.92
N ALA A 36 -4.02 -9.39 -15.93
CA ALA A 36 -3.41 -8.07 -15.85
C ALA A 36 -4.45 -6.96 -15.67
N ALA A 37 -5.57 -7.02 -16.41
CA ALA A 37 -6.65 -6.06 -16.28
C ALA A 37 -7.33 -6.11 -14.90
N VAL A 38 -7.55 -7.32 -14.35
CA VAL A 38 -8.11 -7.49 -13.00
C VAL A 38 -7.13 -6.97 -11.95
N ALA A 39 -5.84 -7.30 -12.05
CA ALA A 39 -4.82 -6.82 -11.14
C ALA A 39 -4.75 -5.28 -11.13
N LEU A 40 -4.67 -4.67 -12.30
CA LEU A 40 -4.68 -3.22 -12.46
C LEU A 40 -5.97 -2.58 -11.92
N GLY A 41 -7.12 -3.17 -12.22
CA GLY A 41 -8.42 -2.72 -11.70
C GLY A 41 -8.50 -2.77 -10.17
N THR A 42 -7.99 -3.84 -9.55
CA THR A 42 -8.00 -3.97 -8.08
C THR A 42 -7.04 -2.97 -7.41
N VAL A 43 -5.88 -2.73 -8.00
CA VAL A 43 -4.90 -1.76 -7.51
C VAL A 43 -5.45 -0.35 -7.66
N ALA A 44 -5.97 0.00 -8.84
CA ALA A 44 -6.62 1.29 -9.08
C ALA A 44 -7.79 1.51 -8.13
N TRP A 45 -8.64 0.50 -7.90
CA TRP A 45 -9.74 0.58 -6.95
C TRP A 45 -9.25 0.78 -5.52
N ARG A 46 -8.20 0.08 -5.07
CA ARG A 46 -7.63 0.26 -3.72
C ARG A 46 -7.01 1.64 -3.52
N HIS A 47 -6.38 2.21 -4.55
CA HIS A 47 -5.79 3.56 -4.50
C HIS A 47 -6.86 4.66 -4.61
N ALA A 48 -7.86 4.47 -5.47
CA ALA A 48 -8.95 5.40 -5.66
C ALA A 48 -9.98 5.34 -4.52
N ARG A 49 -10.03 4.21 -3.78
CA ARG A 49 -10.91 4.09 -2.61
C ARG A 49 -10.51 5.19 -1.64
N PRO A 50 -11.40 6.16 -1.37
CA PRO A 50 -11.10 7.17 -0.38
C PRO A 50 -10.85 6.39 0.91
N ARG A 51 -9.61 6.42 1.39
CA ARG A 51 -9.36 6.16 2.80
C ARG A 51 -10.29 7.15 3.47
N ARG A 52 -11.43 6.68 4.01
CA ARG A 52 -12.36 7.53 4.74
C ARG A 52 -11.50 8.16 5.80
N ARG A 53 -10.99 9.36 5.52
CA ARG A 53 -10.24 10.16 6.46
C ARG A 53 -11.31 10.50 7.46
N ARG A 54 -11.45 9.66 8.49
CA ARG A 54 -12.27 9.97 9.65
C ARG A 54 -11.75 11.33 10.06
N ARG A 55 -12.56 12.36 9.85
CA ARG A 55 -12.20 13.73 10.20
C ARG A 55 -12.06 13.69 11.70
N LEU A 56 -10.82 13.64 12.18
CA LEU A 56 -10.54 13.69 13.60
C LEU A 56 -10.95 15.09 14.04
N GLN A 57 -11.95 15.16 14.92
CA GLN A 57 -12.32 16.41 15.55
C GLN A 57 -11.48 16.55 16.81
N GLN A 58 -10.80 17.67 16.95
CA GLN A 58 -10.12 18.00 18.19
C GLN A 58 -11.20 18.23 19.26
N VAL A 59 -11.26 17.35 20.25
CA VAL A 59 -12.23 17.44 21.35
C VAL A 59 -11.75 18.30 22.51
N GLY A 60 -10.47 18.66 22.52
CA GLY A 60 -9.90 19.49 23.57
C GLY A 60 -8.39 19.56 23.52
N THR A 61 -7.84 20.29 24.48
CA THR A 61 -6.40 20.46 24.71
C THR A 61 -6.12 20.11 26.17
N VAL A 62 -4.96 19.51 26.42
CA VAL A 62 -4.53 19.20 27.79
C VAL A 62 -4.21 20.52 28.50
N ALA A 63 -4.93 20.81 29.59
CA ALA A 63 -4.71 22.04 30.36
C ALA A 63 -3.49 21.93 31.29
N GLN A 64 -3.31 20.78 31.95
CA GLN A 64 -2.24 20.55 32.91
C GLN A 64 -1.84 19.07 32.93
N LEU A 65 -0.57 18.80 33.22
CA LEU A 65 -0.04 17.45 33.43
C LEU A 65 0.49 17.32 34.85
N TRP A 66 0.17 16.20 35.49
CA TRP A 66 0.55 15.89 36.85
C TRP A 66 1.14 14.48 36.92
N ILE A 67 2.24 14.31 37.65
CA ILE A 67 2.86 13.02 37.94
C ILE A 67 2.80 12.78 39.45
N TYR A 68 2.33 11.61 39.88
CA TYR A 68 2.23 11.22 41.29
C TYR A 68 3.27 10.16 41.62
N PRO A 69 4.52 10.52 41.95
CA PRO A 69 5.60 9.54 42.09
C PRO A 69 5.39 8.54 43.22
N VAL A 70 4.75 8.97 44.31
CA VAL A 70 4.35 8.13 45.45
C VAL A 70 2.83 8.08 45.50
N LYS A 71 2.29 6.87 45.64
CA LYS A 71 0.85 6.65 45.77
C LYS A 71 0.29 7.44 46.97
N SER A 72 -0.87 8.05 46.80
CA SER A 72 -1.58 8.84 47.83
C SER A 72 -0.90 10.13 48.29
N CYS A 73 0.29 10.46 47.77
CA CYS A 73 0.96 11.73 48.02
C CYS A 73 0.58 12.80 46.99
N LYS A 74 1.05 14.04 47.22
CA LYS A 74 0.83 15.17 46.31
C LYS A 74 1.50 14.94 44.95
N GLY A 75 0.81 15.30 43.88
CA GLY A 75 1.34 15.28 42.52
C GLY A 75 2.30 16.44 42.24
N VAL A 76 3.20 16.23 41.28
CA VAL A 76 4.11 17.23 40.74
C VAL A 76 3.58 17.68 39.37
N GLN A 77 3.37 18.98 39.21
CA GLN A 77 2.95 19.54 37.92
C GLN A 77 4.14 19.60 36.96
N VAL A 78 3.94 19.18 35.72
CA VAL A 78 4.97 19.19 34.68
C VAL A 78 4.45 19.82 33.40
N ASN A 79 5.33 20.46 32.62
CA ASN A 79 4.96 21.04 31.32
C ASN A 79 4.96 19.97 30.20
N ALA A 80 5.78 18.94 30.36
CA ALA A 80 5.90 17.84 29.40
C ALA A 80 6.20 16.53 30.13
N ALA A 81 5.67 15.44 29.58
CA ALA A 81 5.91 14.09 30.06
C ALA A 81 5.91 13.09 28.89
N GLU A 82 6.74 12.07 29.01
CA GLU A 82 6.76 10.90 28.13
C GLU A 82 5.61 9.96 28.49
N CYS A 83 4.84 9.54 27.48
CA CYS A 83 3.83 8.51 27.63
C CYS A 83 4.50 7.13 27.50
N THR A 84 4.67 6.43 28.62
CA THR A 84 5.18 5.06 28.64
C THR A 84 4.03 4.06 28.83
N ALA A 85 4.26 2.77 28.58
CA ALA A 85 3.26 1.73 28.82
C ALA A 85 2.79 1.66 30.29
N MET A 86 3.63 2.10 31.23
CA MET A 86 3.32 2.11 32.67
C MET A 86 2.71 3.42 33.17
N GLY A 87 2.64 4.46 32.34
CA GLY A 87 2.15 5.79 32.73
C GLY A 87 3.10 6.92 32.33
N LEU A 88 2.88 8.10 32.91
CA LEU A 88 3.65 9.31 32.62
C LEU A 88 5.05 9.26 33.25
N ARG A 89 6.04 9.75 32.51
CA ARG A 89 7.43 9.91 32.98
C ARG A 89 7.97 11.29 32.62
N SER A 90 8.70 11.92 33.52
CA SER A 90 9.46 13.14 33.24
C SER A 90 10.84 13.02 33.88
N GLY A 91 11.86 12.71 33.06
CA GLY A 91 13.21 12.40 33.54
C GLY A 91 13.23 11.19 34.49
N HIS A 92 13.50 11.46 35.77
CA HIS A 92 13.50 10.44 36.84
C HIS A 92 12.15 10.27 37.54
N LEU A 93 11.21 11.22 37.36
CA LEU A 93 9.86 11.11 37.92
C LEU A 93 9.03 10.12 37.10
N ARG A 94 8.40 9.16 37.78
CA ARG A 94 7.53 8.14 37.19
C ARG A 94 6.21 8.09 37.95
N ASP A 95 5.10 8.00 37.23
CA ASP A 95 3.78 7.93 37.89
C ASP A 95 3.63 6.62 38.69
N ARG A 96 3.23 6.77 39.96
CA ARG A 96 2.89 5.71 40.92
C ARG A 96 3.94 4.60 41.05
N TYR A 97 5.20 4.94 40.85
CA TYR A 97 6.29 3.96 40.86
C TYR A 97 6.59 3.44 42.29
N CYS A 98 6.39 4.28 43.30
CA CYS A 98 6.62 3.91 44.70
C CYS A 98 5.30 3.84 45.48
N ALA A 99 5.20 2.84 46.37
CA ALA A 99 4.22 2.77 47.45
C ALA A 99 4.99 2.75 48.77
N MET A 100 4.41 3.38 49.80
CA MET A 100 4.96 3.44 51.15
C MET A 100 4.14 2.53 52.05
#